data_AF-A0A0G1AAY7-F1
#
_entry.id   AF-A0A0G1AAY7-F1
#
_cell.length_a   1.000
_cell.length_b   1.000
_cell.length_c   1.000
_cell.angle_alpha   90.00
_cell.angle_beta   90.00
_cell.angle_gamma   90.00
#
_symmetry.space_group_name_H-M   'P 1'
#
loop_
_entity.id
_entity.type
_entity.pdbx_description
1 polymer ?
#
loop_
_entity_poly.entity_id
_entity_poly.type
_entity_poly.pdbx_seq_one_letter_code
_entity_poly.pdbx_strand_id
1 'polypeptide(L)' 'AAFLSLNLAIINFLPFPALDGGRLLFLGIEVLKGSPLNQKWSNFAHTLGFVILIALMALVTYRDILRF' A
#
# COMPACT_ATOMS: atom_id res chain seq x y z
N ALA A 1 -28.49 -9.39 0.53
CA ALA A 1 -27.57 -8.72 1.48
C ALA A 1 -26.38 -9.60 1.88
N ALA A 2 -26.58 -10.85 2.30
CA ALA A 2 -25.50 -11.74 2.78
C ALA A 2 -24.35 -11.99 1.78
N PHE A 3 -24.64 -12.15 0.48
CA PHE A 3 -23.60 -12.34 -0.56
C PHE A 3 -22.67 -11.14 -0.74
N LEU A 4 -23.20 -9.92 -0.65
CA LEU A 4 -22.41 -8.68 -0.71
C LEU A 4 -21.55 -8.52 0.55
N SER A 5 -22.11 -8.83 1.73
CA SER A 5 -21.36 -8.82 2.99
C SER A 5 -20.22 -9.85 3.00
N LEU A 6 -20.44 -11.03 2.42
CA LEU A 6 -19.42 -12.08 2.32
C LEU A 6 -18.33 -11.73 1.31
N ASN A 7 -18.68 -11.10 0.19
CA ASN A 7 -17.73 -10.62 -0.81
C ASN A 7 -16.87 -9.47 -0.24
N LEU A 8 -17.48 -8.53 0.48
CA LEU A 8 -16.78 -7.47 1.20
C LEU A 8 -15.90 -8.03 2.33
N ALA A 9 -16.33 -9.06 3.04
CA ALA A 9 -15.52 -9.71 4.07
C ALA A 9 -14.28 -10.41 3.48
N ILE A 10 -14.44 -11.12 2.36
CA ILE A 10 -13.33 -11.76 1.63
C ILE A 10 -12.36 -10.70 1.10
N ILE A 11 -12.87 -9.61 0.53
CA ILE A 11 -12.07 -8.47 0.07
C ILE A 11 -11.35 -7.78 1.24
N ASN A 12 -11.99 -7.62 2.40
CA ASN A 12 -11.38 -7.06 3.61
C ASN A 12 -10.34 -7.99 4.25
N PHE A 13 -10.45 -9.30 4.04
CA PHE A 13 -9.48 -10.28 4.55
C PHE A 13 -8.23 -10.38 3.67
N LEU A 14 -8.29 -9.89 2.43
CA LEU A 14 -7.11 -9.72 1.61
C LEU A 14 -6.23 -8.63 2.25
N PRO A 15 -4.92 -8.86 2.40
CA PRO A 15 -3.99 -7.91 3.00
C PRO A 15 -3.68 -6.78 2.00
N PHE A 16 -4.71 -6.03 1.61
CA PHE A 16 -4.60 -4.84 0.80
C PHE A 16 -4.46 -3.62 1.72
N PRO A 17 -3.46 -2.74 1.54
CA PRO A 17 -3.15 -1.60 2.42
C PRO A 17 -4.20 -0.46 2.52
N ALA A 18 -5.50 -0.76 2.39
CA ALA A 18 -6.60 0.21 2.41
C ALA A 18 -7.91 -0.33 3.01
N LEU A 19 -7.95 -1.58 3.47
CA LEU A 19 -9.16 -2.26 3.96
C LEU A 19 -8.95 -2.70 5.43
N ASP A 20 -9.96 -2.55 6.27
CA ASP A 20 -9.88 -2.66 7.74
C ASP A 20 -9.25 -3.96 8.26
N GLY A 21 -9.33 -5.07 7.49
CA GLY A 21 -8.71 -6.36 7.86
C GLY A 21 -7.19 -6.41 7.67
N GLY A 22 -6.60 -5.52 6.87
CA GLY A 22 -5.14 -5.36 6.78
C GLY A 22 -4.53 -4.97 8.12
N ARG A 23 -5.21 -4.11 8.89
CA ARG A 23 -4.78 -3.72 10.25
C ARG A 23 -4.75 -4.89 11.23
N LEU A 24 -5.74 -5.78 11.17
CA LEU A 24 -5.80 -6.96 12.05
C LEU A 24 -4.73 -8.00 11.72
N LEU A 25 -4.41 -8.19 10.43
CA LEU A 25 -3.30 -9.05 10.00
C LEU A 25 -1.93 -8.42 10.35
N PHE A 26 -1.77 -7.11 10.20
CA PHE A 26 -0.58 -6.39 10.67
C PHE A 26 -0.39 -6.53 12.19
N LEU A 27 -1.47 -6.40 12.96
CA LEU A 27 -1.44 -6.59 14.41
C LEU A 27 -1.13 -8.06 14.80
N GLY A 28 -1.66 -9.03 14.05
CA GLY A 28 -1.35 -10.45 14.25
C GLY A 28 0.12 -10.79 13.96
N ILE A 29 0.67 -10.24 12.88
CA ILE A 29 2.10 -10.38 12.56
C ILE A 29 2.98 -9.61 13.55
N GLU A 30 2.51 -8.47 14.05
CA GLU A 30 3.18 -7.68 15.10
C GLU A 30 3.26 -8.45 16.42
N VAL A 31 2.19 -9.14 16.82
CA VAL A 31 2.18 -10.05 17.98
C VAL A 31 3.13 -11.23 17.74
N LEU A 32 3.19 -11.77 16.53
CA LEU A 32 4.08 -12.90 16.19
C LEU A 32 5.57 -12.48 16.09
N LYS A 33 5.84 -11.25 15.66
CA LYS A 33 7.18 -10.69 15.43
C LYS A 33 7.73 -9.94 16.65
N GLY A 34 6.90 -9.70 17.66
CA GLY A 34 7.30 -9.07 18.93
C GLY A 34 7.78 -7.62 18.81
N SER A 35 7.62 -6.99 17.63
CA SER A 35 8.03 -5.61 17.38
C SER A 35 6.97 -4.90 16.55
N PRO A 36 6.61 -3.65 16.90
CA PRO A 36 5.61 -2.89 16.19
C PRO A 36 6.05 -2.67 14.75
N LEU A 37 5.37 -3.30 13.80
CA LEU A 37 5.47 -2.95 12.39
C LEU A 37 4.74 -1.63 12.20
N ASN A 38 5.46 -0.57 12.55
CA ASN A 38 4.99 0.79 12.60
C ASN A 38 4.34 1.14 11.26
N GLN A 39 3.06 1.54 11.27
CA GLN A 39 2.32 2.06 10.11
C GLN A 39 3.14 3.11 9.32
N LYS A 40 4.09 3.78 10.00
CA LYS A 40 5.11 4.64 9.44
C LYS A 40 5.94 4.00 8.32
N TRP A 41 6.27 2.71 8.37
CA TRP A 41 7.03 2.02 7.32
C TRP A 41 6.21 1.80 6.04
N SER A 42 4.93 1.45 6.16
CA SER A 42 4.03 1.34 5.00
C SER A 42 3.83 2.71 4.34
N ASN A 43 3.56 3.74 5.15
CA ASN A 43 3.43 5.11 4.66
C ASN A 43 4.74 5.61 4.03
N PHE A 44 5.88 5.31 4.65
CA PHE A 44 7.21 5.67 4.13
C PHE A 44 7.50 4.97 2.80
N ALA A 45 7.22 3.68 2.67
CA ALA A 45 7.39 2.95 1.41
C ALA A 45 6.47 3.46 0.31
N HIS A 46 5.22 3.81 0.64
CA HIS A 46 4.28 4.39 -0.32
C HIS A 46 4.72 5.77 -0.79
N THR A 47 5.14 6.64 0.14
CA THR A 47 5.69 7.96 -0.19
C THR A 47 6.96 7.85 -1.01
N LEU A 48 7.87 6.93 -0.65
CA LEU A 48 9.12 6.71 -1.39
C LEU A 48 8.84 6.24 -2.83
N GLY A 49 7.93 5.28 -3.00
CA GLY A 49 7.52 4.79 -4.32
C GLY A 49 6.82 5.85 -5.17
N PHE A 50 5.98 6.68 -4.55
CA PHE A 50 5.32 7.80 -5.23
C PHE A 50 6.32 8.87 -5.70
N VAL A 51 7.30 9.21 -4.86
CA VAL A 51 8.38 10.15 -5.21
C VAL A 51 9.23 9.59 -6.37
N ILE A 52 9.55 8.29 -6.34
CA ILE A 52 10.29 7.63 -7.43
C ILE A 52 9.48 7.67 -8.73
N LEU A 53 8.18 7.42 -8.68
CA LEU A 53 7.29 7.50 -9.86
C LEU A 53 7.25 8.91 -10.44
N ILE A 54 7.07 9.93 -9.61
CA ILE A 54 7.08 11.35 -10.03
C ILE A 54 8.43 11.70 -10.68
N ALA A 55 9.54 11.26 -10.06
CA ALA A 55 10.89 11.51 -10.58
C ALA A 55 11.11 10.84 -11.94
N LEU A 56 10.64 9.59 -12.11
CA LEU A 56 10.69 8.88 -13.38
C LEU A 56 9.83 9.56 -14.45
N MET A 57 8.61 9.98 -14.11
CA MET A 57 7.77 10.76 -15.02
C MET A 57 8.48 12.02 -15.48
N ALA A 58 9.03 12.82 -14.55
CA ALA A 58 9.77 14.03 -14.87
C ALA A 58 10.98 13.75 -15.77
N LEU A 59 11.73 12.68 -15.50
CA LEU A 59 12.89 12.28 -16.29
C LEU A 59 12.48 11.86 -17.71
N VAL A 60 11.42 11.06 -17.85
CA VAL A 60 10.87 10.65 -19.15
C VAL A 60 10.35 11.87 -19.91
N THR A 61 9.55 12.73 -19.29
CA THR A 61 9.01 13.95 -19.90
C THR A 61 10.13 14.90 -20.33
N TYR A 62 11.16 15.11 -19.50
CA TYR A 62 12.32 15.93 -19.87
C TYR A 62 13.07 15.35 -21.07
N ARG A 63 13.26 14.02 -21.07
CA ARG A 63 13.90 13.31 -22.17
C ARG A 63 13.06 13.37 -23.45
N ASP A 64 11.74 13.35 -23.35
CA ASP A 64 10.81 13.47 -24.47
C ASP A 64 10.83 14.88 -25.06
N ILE A 65 10.80 15.91 -24.21
CA ILE A 65 10.91 17.33 -24.61
C ILE A 65 12.25 17.65 -25.27
N LEU A 66 13.36 17.09 -24.78
CA LEU A 66 14.68 17.29 -25.39
C LEU A 66 14.86 16.53 -26.70
N ARG A 67 14.07 15.48 -26.92
CA ARG A 67 14.14 14.63 -28.10
C ARG A 67 13.18 15.09 -29.21
N PHE A 68 12.27 16.00 -28.90
CA PHE A 68 11.46 16.75 -29.85
C PHE A 68 12.25 17.94 -30.40
#